data_AF-A0A7X5YH84-F1
#
_entry.id   AF-A0A7X5YH84-F1
#
_cell.length_a   1.000
_cell.length_b   1.000
_cell.length_c   1.000
_cell.angle_alpha   90.00
_cell.angle_beta   90.00
_cell.angle_gamma   90.00
#
_symmetry.space_group_name_H-M   'P 1'
#
loop_
_entity.id
_entity.type
_entity.pdbx_description
1 polymer ?
#
loop_
_entity_poly.entity_id
_entity_poly.type
_entity_poly.pdbx_seq_one_letter_code
_entity_poly.pdbx_strand_id
1 'polypeptide(L)'
;MKRTLVIALALATAMPVIAVPVMADAQVLTGRGAPRRAPAPRPRLSEAEQERLFEAEDLVAELEGQIADIQTTAEGQEGGLTAAQSAQVAELTRRREEAQRTVDRLEAKRNR
;
A
#
# COMPACT_ATOMS: atom_id res chain seq x y z
N MET A 1 4.05 23.32 -33.70
CA MET A 1 2.82 22.54 -33.48
C MET A 1 3.06 21.49 -32.41
N LYS A 2 2.68 21.73 -31.15
CA LYS A 2 2.61 20.70 -30.10
C LYS A 2 1.43 21.02 -29.19
N ARG A 3 0.40 20.17 -29.24
CA ARG A 3 -0.82 20.25 -28.43
C ARG A 3 -0.50 19.63 -27.07
N THR A 4 -0.46 20.44 -26.01
CA THR A 4 -0.44 19.94 -24.62
C THR A 4 -1.88 19.73 -24.18
N LEU A 5 -2.32 18.47 -24.25
CA LEU A 5 -3.63 18.04 -23.79
C LEU A 5 -3.52 17.76 -22.29
N VAL A 6 -3.97 18.72 -21.47
CA VAL A 6 -4.06 18.58 -20.01
C VAL A 6 -5.35 17.84 -19.71
N ILE A 7 -5.25 16.57 -19.32
CA ILE A 7 -6.38 15.81 -18.79
C ILE A 7 -6.45 16.11 -17.29
N ALA A 8 -7.29 17.09 -16.93
CA ALA A 8 -7.70 17.32 -15.56
C ALA A 8 -8.73 16.25 -15.17
N LEU A 9 -8.28 15.21 -14.45
CA LEU A 9 -9.18 14.22 -13.88
C LEU A 9 -9.77 14.78 -12.58
N ALA A 10 -10.89 15.49 -12.69
CA ALA A 10 -11.72 15.85 -11.55
C ALA A 10 -12.47 14.59 -11.06
N LEU A 11 -11.96 13.96 -10.00
CA LEU A 11 -12.74 12.95 -9.28
C LEU A 11 -13.89 13.63 -8.55
N ALA A 12 -15.07 13.54 -9.14
CA ALA A 12 -16.34 13.85 -8.50
C ALA A 12 -16.52 12.97 -7.25
N THR A 13 -16.63 13.60 -6.08
CA THR A 13 -16.98 12.95 -4.81
C THR A 13 -18.45 12.52 -4.85
N ALA A 14 -18.73 11.38 -5.49
CA ALA A 14 -20.01 10.70 -5.35
C ALA A 14 -20.00 9.91 -4.04
N MET A 15 -20.41 10.54 -2.93
CA MET A 15 -20.74 9.80 -1.70
C MET A 15 -22.04 9.01 -1.94
N PRO A 16 -22.07 7.68 -1.82
CA PRO A 16 -23.32 6.96 -1.78
C PRO A 16 -23.99 7.24 -0.42
N VAL A 17 -25.18 7.83 -0.44
CA VAL A 17 -26.07 7.88 0.72
C VAL A 17 -26.52 6.44 0.98
N ILE A 18 -25.82 5.77 1.91
CA ILE A 18 -26.21 4.44 2.38
C ILE A 18 -27.45 4.64 3.26
N ALA A 19 -28.62 4.33 2.71
CA ALA A 19 -29.86 4.25 3.46
C ALA A 19 -29.73 3.16 4.53
N VAL A 20 -29.74 3.55 5.80
CA VAL A 20 -29.79 2.61 6.93
C VAL A 20 -31.22 2.08 7.02
N PRO A 21 -31.48 0.77 6.85
CA PRO A 21 -32.80 0.23 7.10
C PRO A 21 -33.00 0.18 8.62
N VAL A 22 -33.84 1.07 9.15
CA VAL A 22 -34.42 0.92 10.49
C VAL A 22 -35.38 -0.26 10.42
N MET A 23 -34.94 -1.43 10.87
CA MET A 23 -35.84 -2.55 11.19
C MET A 23 -36.21 -2.42 12.66
N ALA A 24 -37.29 -1.66 12.91
CA ALA A 24 -37.94 -1.61 14.20
C ALA A 24 -38.79 -2.88 14.40
N ASP A 25 -38.51 -3.54 15.51
CA ASP A 25 -39.32 -4.49 16.29
C ASP A 25 -40.12 -5.59 15.57
N ALA A 26 -39.70 -6.83 15.81
CA ALA A 26 -40.38 -7.75 16.72
C ALA A 26 -40.04 -9.19 16.33
N GLN A 27 -39.46 -9.96 17.26
CA GLN A 27 -40.03 -11.27 17.60
C GLN A 27 -39.37 -11.92 18.82
N VAL A 28 -40.26 -12.29 19.75
CA VAL A 28 -40.08 -13.13 20.92
C VAL A 28 -39.86 -14.58 20.48
N LEU A 29 -38.92 -15.30 21.10
CA LEU A 29 -39.09 -16.62 21.73
C LEU A 29 -37.71 -17.22 22.04
N THR A 30 -37.45 -17.42 23.32
CA THR A 30 -36.22 -17.98 23.90
C THR A 30 -36.13 -19.48 23.61
N GLY A 31 -35.76 -19.82 22.37
CA GLY A 31 -35.47 -21.19 21.95
C GLY A 31 -34.11 -21.66 22.47
N ARG A 32 -34.13 -22.66 23.34
CA ARG A 32 -32.99 -23.50 23.76
C ARG A 32 -32.38 -24.19 22.52
N GLY A 33 -31.54 -23.46 21.79
CA GLY A 33 -30.96 -23.95 20.54
C GLY A 33 -30.46 -22.87 19.58
N ALA A 34 -30.29 -21.61 20.02
CA ALA A 34 -29.72 -20.57 19.18
C ALA A 34 -28.39 -21.06 18.56
N PRO A 35 -28.28 -21.15 17.21
CA PRO A 35 -27.05 -21.60 16.59
C PRO A 35 -25.95 -20.66 17.04
N ARG A 36 -24.87 -21.22 17.63
CA ARG A 36 -23.67 -20.45 17.97
C ARG A 36 -23.31 -19.63 16.75
N ARG A 37 -23.51 -18.31 16.84
CA ARG A 37 -23.20 -17.36 15.78
C ARG A 37 -21.75 -17.63 15.38
N ALA A 38 -21.52 -18.03 14.13
CA ALA A 38 -20.18 -18.23 13.63
C ALA A 38 -19.39 -16.94 13.86
N PRO A 39 -18.12 -17.02 14.31
CA PRO A 39 -17.32 -15.83 14.52
C PRO A 39 -17.24 -15.03 13.21
N ALA A 40 -17.30 -13.71 13.33
CA ALA A 40 -17.13 -12.84 12.17
C ALA A 40 -15.81 -13.20 11.45
N PRO A 41 -15.78 -13.16 10.11
CA PRO A 41 -14.54 -13.36 9.37
C PRO A 41 -13.50 -12.38 9.89
N ARG A 42 -12.34 -12.90 10.33
CA ARG A 42 -11.24 -12.04 10.76
C ARG A 42 -10.68 -11.32 9.53
N PRO A 43 -10.32 -10.03 9.62
CA PRO A 43 -9.63 -9.37 8.53
C PRO A 43 -8.31 -10.09 8.24
N ARG A 44 -7.95 -10.17 6.96
CA ARG A 44 -6.77 -10.92 6.49
C ARG A 44 -5.46 -10.31 7.00
N LEU A 45 -5.44 -9.00 7.20
CA LEU A 45 -4.40 -8.24 7.88
C LEU A 45 -4.98 -7.61 9.16
N SER A 46 -4.17 -7.56 10.21
CA SER A 46 -4.44 -6.69 11.35
C SER A 46 -4.12 -5.23 11.00
N GLU A 47 -4.66 -4.27 11.75
CA GLU A 47 -4.39 -2.84 11.55
C GLU A 47 -2.88 -2.53 11.56
N ALA A 48 -2.15 -3.09 12.54
CA ALA A 48 -0.69 -2.94 12.63
C ALA A 48 0.06 -3.54 11.42
N GLU A 49 -0.49 -4.58 10.80
CA GLU A 49 0.11 -5.15 9.58
C GLU A 49 -0.21 -4.33 8.34
N GLN A 50 -1.37 -3.66 8.32
CA GLN A 50 -1.74 -2.75 7.26
C GLN A 50 -0.90 -1.48 7.30
N GLU A 51 -0.65 -0.92 8.49
CA GLU A 51 0.27 0.20 8.69
C GLU A 51 1.69 -0.16 8.22
N ARG A 52 2.20 -1.32 8.64
CA ARG A 52 3.52 -1.81 8.18
C ARG A 52 3.61 -2.04 6.68
N LEU A 53 2.50 -2.38 6.02
CA LEU A 53 2.46 -2.51 4.56
C LEU A 53 2.68 -1.13 3.93
N PHE A 54 1.93 -0.12 4.36
CA PHE A 54 2.07 1.24 3.85
C PHE A 54 3.46 1.81 4.14
N GLU A 55 3.99 1.63 5.35
CA GLU A 55 5.35 2.06 5.68
C GLU A 55 6.41 1.39 4.78
N ALA A 56 6.26 0.11 4.47
CA ALA A 56 7.18 -0.61 3.61
C ALA A 56 7.07 -0.16 2.14
N GLU A 57 5.85 0.13 1.66
CA GLU A 57 5.61 0.69 0.33
C GLU A 57 6.22 2.08 0.18
N ASP A 58 6.02 2.96 1.17
CA ASP A 58 6.61 4.30 1.22
C ASP A 58 8.14 4.23 1.24
N LEU A 59 8.71 3.32 2.04
CA LEU A 59 10.15 3.13 2.11
C LEU A 59 10.73 2.61 0.78
N VAL A 60 10.04 1.73 0.06
CA VAL A 60 10.46 1.29 -1.28
C VAL A 60 10.49 2.49 -2.22
N ALA A 61 9.43 3.30 -2.25
CA ALA A 61 9.35 4.47 -3.12
C ALA A 61 10.44 5.51 -2.79
N GLU A 62 10.70 5.76 -1.51
CA GLU A 62 11.76 6.67 -1.06
C GLU A 62 13.14 6.18 -1.52
N LEU A 63 13.45 4.91 -1.29
CA LEU A 63 14.74 4.34 -1.67
C LEU A 63 14.93 4.29 -3.19
N GLU A 64 13.88 4.02 -3.95
CA GLU A 64 13.91 4.10 -5.42
C GLU A 64 14.18 5.52 -5.89
N GLY A 65 13.57 6.54 -5.26
CA GLY A 65 13.87 7.94 -5.53
C GLY A 65 15.33 8.28 -5.27
N GLN A 66 15.88 7.90 -4.12
CA GLN A 66 17.28 8.14 -3.78
C GLN A 66 18.26 7.45 -4.74
N ILE A 67 17.95 6.22 -5.17
CA ILE A 67 18.75 5.50 -6.17
C ILE A 67 18.71 6.24 -7.51
N ALA A 68 17.52 6.66 -7.95
CA ALA A 68 17.36 7.40 -9.20
C ALA A 68 18.13 8.73 -9.17
N ASP A 69 18.06 9.49 -8.07
CA ASP A 69 18.77 10.76 -7.92
C ASP A 69 20.30 10.59 -8.04
N ILE A 70 20.85 9.53 -7.44
CA ILE A 70 22.28 9.23 -7.55
C ILE A 70 22.65 8.84 -8.99
N GLN A 71 21.82 8.04 -9.65
CA GLN A 71 22.04 7.62 -11.03
C GLN A 71 21.96 8.80 -12.01
N THR A 72 20.95 9.66 -11.88
CA THR A 72 20.80 10.88 -12.69
C THR A 72 21.96 11.84 -12.48
N THR A 73 22.47 11.95 -11.24
CA THR A 73 23.67 12.76 -10.96
C THR A 73 24.88 12.23 -11.73
N ALA A 74 25.05 10.90 -11.80
CA ALA A 74 26.17 10.27 -12.48
C ALA A 74 26.08 10.32 -14.01
N GLU A 75 24.88 10.33 -14.60
CA GLU A 75 24.70 10.49 -16.05
C GLU A 75 25.24 11.82 -16.58
N GLY A 76 25.30 12.86 -15.73
CA GLY A 76 25.88 14.16 -16.06
C GLY A 76 27.40 14.26 -15.88
N GLN A 77 28.08 13.21 -15.41
CA GLN A 77 29.52 13.22 -15.08
C GLN A 77 30.33 12.39 -16.09
N GLU A 78 31.43 12.92 -16.60
CA GLU A 78 32.40 12.15 -17.38
C GLU A 78 33.01 11.06 -16.48
N GLY A 79 32.68 9.80 -16.74
CA GLY A 79 33.14 8.64 -15.96
C GLY A 79 32.04 7.88 -15.20
N GLY A 80 30.80 8.37 -15.19
CA GLY A 80 29.67 7.69 -14.54
C GLY A 80 29.74 7.70 -13.01
N LEU A 81 29.21 6.66 -12.37
CA LEU A 81 29.15 6.56 -10.90
C LEU A 81 30.56 6.46 -10.30
N THR A 82 30.86 7.31 -9.33
CA THR A 82 32.06 7.17 -8.47
C THR A 82 31.94 5.93 -7.60
N ALA A 83 33.08 5.40 -7.12
CA ALA A 83 33.09 4.23 -6.22
C ALA A 83 32.23 4.43 -4.95
N ALA A 84 32.21 5.65 -4.41
CA ALA A 84 31.37 5.99 -3.26
C ALA A 84 29.89 5.95 -3.61
N GLN A 85 29.48 6.53 -4.75
CA GLN A 85 28.09 6.47 -5.23
C GLN A 85 27.68 5.04 -5.55
N SER A 86 28.55 4.21 -6.15
CA SER A 86 28.25 2.79 -6.41
C SER A 86 28.02 2.02 -5.11
N ALA A 87 28.85 2.23 -4.09
CA ALA A 87 28.65 1.61 -2.79
C ALA A 87 27.34 2.06 -2.12
N GLN A 88 27.00 3.34 -2.26
CA GLN A 88 25.75 3.89 -1.74
C GLN A 88 24.52 3.30 -2.46
N VAL A 89 24.55 3.22 -3.79
CA VAL A 89 23.48 2.57 -4.58
C VAL A 89 23.31 1.12 -4.14
N ALA A 90 24.40 0.36 -3.98
CA ALA A 90 24.33 -1.02 -3.53
C ALA A 90 23.65 -1.18 -2.16
N GLU A 91 23.98 -0.30 -1.21
CA GLU A 91 23.35 -0.31 0.12
C GLU A 91 21.87 0.08 0.05
N LEU A 92 21.51 1.10 -0.72
CA LEU A 92 20.13 1.50 -0.92
C LEU A 92 19.31 0.39 -1.59
N THR A 93 19.89 -0.29 -2.59
CA THR A 93 19.25 -1.44 -3.25
C THR A 93 19.02 -2.57 -2.26
N ARG A 94 20.00 -2.91 -1.42
CA ARG A 94 19.85 -3.93 -0.38
C ARG A 94 18.68 -3.60 0.56
N ARG A 95 18.59 -2.35 1.03
CA ARG A 95 17.49 -1.88 1.88
C ARG A 95 16.15 -1.92 1.17
N ARG A 96 16.10 -1.55 -0.12
CA ARG A 96 14.90 -1.59 -0.95
C ARG A 96 14.39 -3.02 -1.12
N GLU A 97 15.29 -3.99 -1.31
CA GLU A 97 14.92 -5.40 -1.35
C GLU A 97 14.38 -5.91 -0.02
N GLU A 98 14.95 -5.49 1.11
CA GLU A 98 14.44 -5.85 2.44
C GLU A 98 13.03 -5.31 2.69
N ALA A 99 12.77 -4.06 2.31
CA ALA A 99 11.44 -3.46 2.35
C ALA A 99 10.45 -4.19 1.41
N GLN A 100 10.87 -4.50 0.18
CA GLN A 100 10.06 -5.23 -0.80
C GLN A 100 9.65 -6.61 -0.28
N ARG A 101 10.55 -7.36 0.38
CA ARG A 101 10.20 -8.66 0.99
C ARG A 101 9.10 -8.53 2.03
N THR A 102 9.04 -7.39 2.73
CA THR A 102 7.98 -7.11 3.70
C THR A 102 6.65 -6.86 3.01
N VAL A 103 6.64 -6.06 1.93
CA VAL A 103 5.48 -5.83 1.06
C VAL A 103 4.97 -7.18 0.53
N ASP A 104 5.81 -7.94 -0.15
CA ASP A 104 5.45 -9.21 -0.79
C ASP A 104 4.80 -10.19 0.20
N ARG A 105 5.36 -10.29 1.40
CA ARG A 105 4.84 -11.15 2.48
C ARG A 105 3.46 -10.70 2.96
N LEU A 106 3.27 -9.39 3.19
CA LEU A 106 2.02 -8.85 3.71
C LEU A 106 0.93 -8.85 2.63
N GLU A 107 1.27 -8.58 1.38
CA GLU A 107 0.36 -8.72 0.24
C GLU A 107 -0.06 -10.17 0.02
N ALA A 108 0.87 -11.13 0.11
CA ALA A 108 0.54 -12.55 0.03
C ALA A 108 -0.43 -12.97 1.16
N LYS A 109 -0.27 -12.41 2.36
CA LYS A 109 -1.20 -12.63 3.48
C LYS A 109 -2.57 -11.98 3.21
N ARG A 110 -2.62 -10.78 2.63
CA ARG A 110 -3.85 -10.09 2.23
C ARG A 110 -4.63 -10.85 1.16
N ASN A 111 -3.94 -11.56 0.28
CA ASN A 111 -4.54 -12.21 -0.87
C ASN A 111 -5.01 -13.66 -0.60
N ARG A 112 -4.49 -14.32 0.45
CA ARG A 112 -4.99 -15.61 0.96
C ARG A 112 -6.35 -15.49 1.64
#